data_AF-A0A517S7M4-F1
#
_entry.id   AF-A0A517S7M4-F1
#
_cell.length_a   1.000
_cell.length_b   1.000
_cell.length_c   1.000
_cell.angle_alpha   90.00
_cell.angle_beta   90.00
_cell.angle_gamma   90.00
#
_symmetry.space_group_name_H-M   'P 1'
#
loop_
_entity.id
_entity.type
_entity.pdbx_description
1 polymer ?
#
loop_
_entity_poly.entity_id
_entity_poly.type
_entity_poly.pdbx_seq_one_letter_code
_entity_poly.pdbx_strand_id
1 'polypeptide(L)'
;MPKTVKPGSKKTTRQPTLTVYQRDRKESLTFEQAFVRAHRMLLRGKVAVALQMIEWLERTQPGDRCVAVLHARAAARSGDFAGCSRLLTAAFRDDERLVDVAGQLHTAVVFRATGLYPSARAELRELCERHPELPSLWLLAGDLWQVVGRRDRAVQSWKEAIRHDYPTKLISKAAGKRIEEATAVAAKPRRAEAKRAGAKRR
;
A
#
# COMPACT_ATOMS: atom_id res chain seq x y z
N MET A 1 37.99 -0.70 -49.30
CA MET A 1 37.83 -1.52 -48.08
C MET A 1 36.43 -1.34 -47.52
N PRO A 2 35.78 -2.40 -47.02
CA PRO A 2 34.33 -2.45 -46.87
C PRO A 2 33.80 -2.28 -45.43
N LYS A 3 32.48 -2.07 -45.36
CA LYS A 3 31.51 -2.28 -44.26
C LYS A 3 31.28 -1.13 -43.26
N THR A 4 30.35 -0.28 -43.69
CA THR A 4 29.16 0.17 -42.95
C THR A 4 28.85 -0.59 -41.65
N VAL A 5 28.80 0.14 -40.54
CA VAL A 5 28.11 -0.27 -39.32
C VAL A 5 26.91 0.66 -39.14
N LYS A 6 25.71 0.16 -39.45
CA LYS A 6 24.44 0.81 -39.08
C LYS A 6 24.26 0.71 -37.56
N PRO A 7 23.85 1.78 -36.85
CA PRO A 7 23.44 1.65 -35.46
C PRO A 7 22.02 1.07 -35.42
N GLY A 8 21.94 -0.26 -35.54
CA GLY A 8 20.75 -1.01 -35.20
C GLY A 8 20.90 -1.57 -33.79
N SER A 9 20.47 -0.85 -32.76
CA SER A 9 20.02 -1.52 -31.55
C SER A 9 18.78 -0.83 -31.01
N LYS A 10 17.67 -1.53 -31.14
CA LYS A 10 16.43 -1.24 -30.43
C LYS A 10 16.81 -1.16 -28.95
N LYS A 11 16.67 0.01 -28.31
CA LYS A 11 16.67 0.12 -26.86
C LYS A 11 15.45 -0.68 -26.38
N THR A 12 15.66 -1.96 -26.12
CA THR A 12 14.72 -2.77 -25.35
C THR A 12 14.80 -2.22 -23.94
N THR A 13 13.99 -1.20 -23.65
CA THR A 13 13.90 -0.55 -22.34
C THR A 13 13.35 -1.57 -21.34
N ARG A 14 14.20 -2.47 -20.85
CA ARG A 14 13.84 -3.40 -19.78
C ARG A 14 13.53 -2.54 -18.57
N GLN A 15 12.28 -2.56 -18.13
CA GLN A 15 11.88 -1.89 -16.90
C GLN A 15 12.78 -2.38 -15.76
N PRO A 16 13.27 -1.49 -14.89
CA PRO A 16 14.12 -1.87 -13.78
C PRO A 16 13.38 -2.87 -12.87
N THR A 17 14.04 -3.98 -12.54
CA THR A 17 13.52 -5.02 -11.65
C THR A 17 14.31 -5.07 -10.36
N LEU A 18 13.62 -5.12 -9.22
CA LEU A 18 14.24 -5.32 -7.92
C LEU A 18 14.56 -6.80 -7.73
N THR A 19 15.84 -7.13 -7.57
CA THR A 19 16.25 -8.49 -7.22
C THR A 19 16.12 -8.67 -5.70
N VAL A 20 15.32 -9.64 -5.28
CA VAL A 20 15.18 -10.04 -3.87
C VAL A 20 15.62 -11.49 -3.73
N TYR A 21 16.39 -11.77 -2.68
CA TYR A 21 16.80 -13.13 -2.32
C TYR A 21 15.86 -13.67 -1.26
N GLN A 22 15.21 -14.80 -1.55
CA GLN A 22 14.36 -15.48 -0.57
C GLN A 22 14.69 -16.97 -0.55
N ARG A 23 15.31 -17.43 0.56
CA ARG A 23 15.62 -18.86 0.81
C ARG A 23 16.24 -19.53 -0.44
N ASP A 24 17.34 -18.96 -0.91
CA ASP A 24 18.15 -19.42 -2.07
C ASP A 24 17.50 -19.29 -3.46
N ARG A 25 16.35 -18.62 -3.57
CA ARG A 25 15.75 -18.25 -4.85
C ARG A 25 15.91 -16.76 -5.11
N LYS A 26 16.46 -16.44 -6.27
CA LYS A 26 16.51 -15.09 -6.84
C LYS A 26 15.16 -14.77 -7.47
N GLU A 27 14.44 -13.80 -6.91
CA GLU A 27 13.18 -13.31 -7.47
C GLU A 27 13.41 -11.89 -8.01
N SER A 28 13.01 -11.65 -9.26
CA SER A 28 13.03 -10.31 -9.87
C SER A 28 11.63 -9.73 -9.81
N LEU A 29 11.44 -8.68 -9.03
CA LEU A 29 10.17 -7.99 -8.87
C LEU A 29 10.08 -6.80 -9.82
N THR A 30 8.94 -6.64 -10.49
CA THR A 30 8.61 -5.40 -11.19
C THR A 30 8.32 -4.28 -10.19
N PHE A 31 8.26 -3.04 -10.67
CA PHE A 31 7.92 -1.88 -9.85
C PHE A 31 6.58 -2.07 -9.09
N GLU A 32 5.53 -2.49 -9.79
CA GLU A 32 4.22 -2.78 -9.17
C GLU A 32 4.32 -3.90 -8.12
N GLN A 33 5.05 -4.98 -8.43
CA GLN A 33 5.21 -6.10 -7.51
C GLN A 33 5.98 -5.71 -6.25
N ALA A 34 7.02 -4.88 -6.40
CA ALA A 34 7.79 -4.34 -5.29
C ALA A 34 6.90 -3.44 -4.40
N PHE A 35 6.06 -2.59 -4.98
CA PHE A 35 5.10 -1.76 -4.24
C PHE A 35 4.11 -2.61 -3.42
N VAL A 36 3.45 -3.57 -4.06
CA VAL A 36 2.50 -4.48 -3.39
C VAL A 36 3.18 -5.26 -2.27
N ARG A 37 4.43 -5.70 -2.49
CA ARG A 37 5.20 -6.44 -1.48
C ARG A 37 5.60 -5.54 -0.32
N ALA A 38 6.06 -4.32 -0.57
CA ALA A 38 6.41 -3.34 0.46
C ALA A 38 5.19 -3.02 1.34
N HIS A 39 4.04 -2.75 0.73
CA HIS A 39 2.77 -2.54 1.43
C HIS A 39 2.40 -3.73 2.33
N ARG A 40 2.50 -4.96 1.82
CA ARG A 40 2.24 -6.16 2.60
C ARG A 40 3.25 -6.35 3.75
N MET A 41 4.52 -6.01 3.56
CA MET A 41 5.53 -6.07 4.63
C MET A 41 5.22 -5.08 5.75
N LEU A 42 4.76 -3.86 5.43
CA LEU A 42 4.30 -2.89 6.43
C LEU A 42 3.12 -3.39 7.24
N LEU A 43 2.14 -4.02 6.60
CA LEU A 43 0.99 -4.60 7.29
C LEU A 43 1.39 -5.73 8.26
N ARG A 44 2.46 -6.46 7.94
CA ARG A 44 3.05 -7.50 8.80
C ARG A 44 3.99 -6.95 9.87
N GLY A 45 4.16 -5.63 9.96
CA GLY A 45 5.09 -4.99 10.89
C GLY A 45 6.57 -5.10 10.52
N LYS A 46 6.90 -5.65 9.35
CA LYS A 46 8.29 -5.77 8.86
C LYS A 46 8.75 -4.46 8.23
N VAL A 47 8.84 -3.40 9.04
CA VAL A 47 9.08 -2.03 8.57
C VAL A 47 10.44 -1.89 7.87
N ALA A 48 11.51 -2.45 8.44
CA ALA A 48 12.85 -2.36 7.85
C ALA A 48 12.93 -2.97 6.42
N VAL A 49 12.26 -4.10 6.19
CA VAL A 49 12.21 -4.74 4.86
C VAL A 49 11.38 -3.91 3.89
N ALA A 50 10.29 -3.31 4.36
CA ALA A 50 9.48 -2.43 3.54
C ALA A 50 10.25 -1.17 3.12
N LEU A 51 11.02 -0.56 4.03
CA LEU A 51 11.84 0.62 3.74
C LEU A 51 12.86 0.35 2.64
N GLN A 52 13.57 -0.80 2.68
CA GLN A 52 14.49 -1.18 1.59
C GLN A 52 13.81 -1.26 0.22
N MET A 53 12.58 -1.77 0.17
CA MET A 53 11.80 -1.81 -1.07
C MET A 53 11.34 -0.42 -1.49
N ILE A 54 10.93 0.42 -0.54
CA ILE A 54 10.49 1.80 -0.77
C ILE A 54 11.63 2.65 -1.32
N GLU A 55 12.83 2.57 -0.74
CA GLU A 55 14.01 3.28 -1.24
C GLU A 55 14.33 2.92 -2.70
N TRP A 56 14.13 1.66 -3.08
CA TRP A 56 14.30 1.24 -4.47
C TRP A 56 13.18 1.79 -5.38
N LEU A 57 11.93 1.82 -4.89
CA LEU A 57 10.81 2.43 -5.61
C LEU A 57 11.07 3.93 -5.85
N GLU A 58 11.51 4.68 -4.84
CA GLU A 58 11.81 6.11 -4.94
C GLU A 58 12.96 6.40 -5.90
N ARG A 59 14.01 5.56 -5.91
CA ARG A 59 15.10 5.67 -6.89
C ARG A 59 14.64 5.40 -8.32
N THR A 60 13.63 4.55 -8.48
CA THR A 60 13.12 4.13 -9.80
C THR A 60 12.12 5.14 -10.37
N GLN A 61 11.22 5.67 -9.53
CA GLN A 61 10.23 6.69 -9.89
C GLN A 61 10.19 7.76 -8.78
N PRO A 62 11.10 8.75 -8.83
CA PRO A 62 11.11 9.85 -7.88
C PRO A 62 9.82 10.67 -7.96
N GLY A 63 9.29 11.08 -6.82
CA GLY A 63 8.10 11.94 -6.75
C GLY A 63 6.76 11.21 -6.92
N ASP A 64 6.72 9.88 -7.02
CA ASP A 64 5.46 9.14 -7.01
C ASP A 64 4.76 9.30 -5.64
N ARG A 65 3.58 9.94 -5.66
CA ARG A 65 2.78 10.21 -4.46
C ARG A 65 2.35 8.94 -3.72
N CYS A 66 2.06 7.85 -4.44
CA CYS A 66 1.67 6.59 -3.80
C CYS A 66 2.85 5.99 -3.03
N VAL A 67 4.06 6.03 -3.60
CA VAL A 67 5.29 5.61 -2.93
C VAL A 67 5.60 6.50 -1.74
N ALA A 68 5.47 7.83 -1.87
CA ALA A 68 5.70 8.77 -0.77
C ALA A 68 4.73 8.56 0.40
N VAL A 69 3.43 8.33 0.13
CA VAL A 69 2.46 7.97 1.17
C VAL A 69 2.81 6.62 1.81
N LEU A 70 3.30 5.65 1.03
CA LEU A 70 3.76 4.36 1.58
C LEU A 70 4.97 4.54 2.50
N HIS A 71 5.92 5.41 2.14
CA HIS A 71 7.06 5.77 2.96
C HIS A 71 6.63 6.48 4.24
N ALA A 72 5.75 7.48 4.15
CA ALA A 72 5.24 8.19 5.32
C ALA A 72 4.56 7.24 6.32
N ARG A 73 3.84 6.23 5.84
CA ARG A 73 3.27 5.16 6.68
C ARG A 73 4.35 4.30 7.35
N ALA A 74 5.43 4.01 6.64
CA ALA A 74 6.57 3.27 7.20
C ALA A 74 7.23 4.08 8.33
N ALA A 75 7.49 5.36 8.09
CA ALA A 75 8.06 6.29 9.05
C ALA A 75 7.21 6.40 10.32
N ALA A 76 5.89 6.58 10.19
CA ALA A 76 5.01 6.61 11.36
C ALA A 76 4.98 5.29 12.13
N ARG A 77 5.07 4.13 11.44
CA ARG A 77 5.17 2.82 12.11
C ARG A 77 6.49 2.59 12.82
N SER A 78 7.56 3.28 12.43
CA SER A 78 8.84 3.27 13.15
C SER A 78 8.92 4.37 14.23
N GLY A 79 7.86 5.15 14.44
CA GLY A 79 7.83 6.27 15.40
C GLY A 79 8.44 7.58 14.87
N ASP A 80 8.90 7.61 13.62
CA ASP A 80 9.42 8.83 12.99
C ASP A 80 8.26 9.68 12.43
N PHE A 81 7.59 10.38 13.35
CA PHE A 81 6.46 11.25 13.00
C PHE A 81 6.91 12.52 12.27
N ALA A 82 8.12 12.99 12.53
CA ALA A 82 8.71 14.14 11.83
C ALA A 82 9.02 13.79 10.37
N GLY A 83 9.63 12.63 10.12
CA GLY A 83 9.84 12.10 8.78
C GLY A 83 8.53 11.85 8.04
N CYS A 84 7.52 11.29 8.72
CA CYS A 84 6.17 11.15 8.18
C CYS A 84 5.62 12.50 7.68
N SER A 85 5.69 13.54 8.51
CA SER A 85 5.22 14.88 8.16
C SER A 85 5.96 15.43 6.94
N ARG A 86 7.29 15.38 6.93
CA ARG A 86 8.09 15.88 5.79
C ARG A 86 7.75 15.17 4.49
N LEU A 87 7.61 13.85 4.52
CA LEU A 87 7.30 13.04 3.34
C LEU A 87 5.93 13.39 2.76
N LEU A 88 4.92 13.55 3.62
CA LEU A 88 3.57 13.94 3.17
C LEU A 88 3.54 15.37 2.66
N THR A 89 4.14 16.32 3.38
CA THR A 89 4.24 17.70 2.88
C THR A 89 4.95 17.78 1.54
N ALA A 90 6.05 17.05 1.35
CA ALA A 90 6.73 16.99 0.05
C ALA A 90 5.86 16.36 -1.05
N ALA A 91 5.10 15.31 -0.73
CA ALA A 91 4.25 14.61 -1.70
C ALA A 91 3.08 15.46 -2.22
N PHE A 92 2.56 16.40 -1.42
CA PHE A 92 1.40 17.22 -1.75
C PHE A 92 1.74 18.70 -1.96
N ARG A 93 3.01 19.09 -1.85
CA ARG A 93 3.46 20.50 -1.90
C ARG A 93 2.99 21.24 -3.15
N ASP A 94 3.10 20.59 -4.29
CA ASP A 94 2.92 21.24 -5.60
C ASP A 94 1.45 21.28 -6.04
N ASP A 95 0.53 20.71 -5.25
CA ASP A 95 -0.90 20.64 -5.56
C ASP A 95 -1.68 21.47 -4.56
N GLU A 96 -1.98 22.72 -4.93
CA GLU A 96 -2.71 23.68 -4.10
C GLU A 96 -4.08 23.15 -3.64
N ARG A 97 -4.70 22.27 -4.44
CA ARG A 97 -6.00 21.65 -4.11
C ARG A 97 -5.88 20.61 -2.99
N LEU A 98 -4.67 20.15 -2.71
CA LEU A 98 -4.38 19.09 -1.74
C LEU A 98 -3.55 19.61 -0.55
N VAL A 99 -3.47 20.92 -0.36
CA VAL A 99 -2.69 21.54 0.72
C VAL A 99 -3.09 21.00 2.11
N ASP A 100 -4.39 20.78 2.32
CA ASP A 100 -4.92 20.25 3.59
C ASP A 100 -4.70 18.74 3.76
N VAL A 101 -4.45 18.02 2.67
CA VAL A 101 -4.31 16.56 2.69
C VAL A 101 -3.09 16.15 3.49
N ALA A 102 -1.96 16.85 3.34
CA ALA A 102 -0.70 16.45 3.99
C ALA A 102 -0.83 16.41 5.52
N GLY A 103 -1.38 17.47 6.12
CA GLY A 103 -1.52 17.59 7.57
C GLY A 103 -2.56 16.63 8.14
N GLN A 104 -3.72 16.53 7.49
CA GLN A 104 -4.76 15.62 7.95
C GLN A 104 -4.36 14.13 7.77
N LEU A 105 -3.70 13.82 6.65
CA LEU A 105 -3.21 12.47 6.38
C LEU A 105 -2.09 12.07 7.36
N HIS A 106 -1.21 13.01 7.72
CA HIS A 106 -0.22 12.80 8.78
C HIS A 106 -0.90 12.40 10.07
N THR A 107 -1.87 13.20 10.51
CA THR A 107 -2.65 12.97 11.73
C THR A 107 -3.30 11.60 11.72
N ALA A 108 -3.96 11.24 10.61
CA ALA A 108 -4.60 9.94 10.45
C ALA A 108 -3.62 8.76 10.52
N VAL A 109 -2.45 8.90 9.89
CA VAL A 109 -1.41 7.86 9.87
C VAL A 109 -0.76 7.71 11.26
N VAL A 110 -0.53 8.81 11.98
CA VAL A 110 -0.02 8.81 13.36
C VAL A 110 -1.02 8.21 14.33
N PHE A 111 -2.30 8.60 14.27
CA PHE A 111 -3.36 7.98 15.07
C PHE A 111 -3.45 6.48 14.82
N ARG A 112 -3.33 6.04 13.55
CA ARG A 112 -3.29 4.62 13.24
C ARG A 112 -2.06 3.93 13.83
N ALA A 113 -0.88 4.55 13.78
CA ALA A 113 0.36 3.98 14.29
C ALA A 113 0.35 3.85 15.83
N THR A 114 -0.30 4.79 16.52
CA THR A 114 -0.45 4.85 17.98
C THR A 114 -1.65 4.05 18.51
N GLY A 115 -2.46 3.45 17.62
CA GLY A 115 -3.60 2.62 18.01
C GLY A 115 -4.91 3.39 18.26
N LEU A 116 -4.93 4.70 18.04
CA LEU A 116 -6.11 5.57 18.11
C LEU A 116 -6.99 5.39 16.86
N TYR A 117 -7.50 4.17 16.65
CA TYR A 117 -8.26 3.81 15.46
C TYR A 117 -9.55 4.62 15.23
N PRO A 118 -10.33 5.01 16.27
CA PRO A 118 -11.51 5.85 16.07
C PRO A 118 -11.17 7.22 15.47
N SER A 119 -10.11 7.87 15.98
CA SER A 119 -9.64 9.17 15.49
C SER A 119 -9.07 9.03 14.08
N ALA A 120 -8.20 8.04 13.84
CA ALA A 120 -7.66 7.76 12.50
C ALA A 120 -8.77 7.57 11.45
N ARG A 121 -9.89 6.95 11.86
CA ARG A 121 -11.05 6.74 10.99
C ARG A 121 -11.79 8.03 10.69
N ALA A 122 -11.95 8.91 11.67
CA ALA A 122 -12.61 10.20 11.46
C ALA A 122 -11.85 11.02 10.42
N GLU A 123 -10.53 11.14 10.60
CA GLU A 123 -9.65 11.85 9.66
C GLU A 123 -9.68 11.23 8.25
N LEU A 124 -9.54 9.90 8.14
CA LEU A 124 -9.56 9.23 6.83
C LEU A 124 -10.91 9.33 6.14
N ARG A 125 -12.01 9.31 6.89
CA ARG A 125 -13.36 9.45 6.31
C ARG A 125 -13.50 10.82 5.66
N GLU A 126 -13.18 11.88 6.39
CA GLU A 126 -13.28 13.24 5.87
C GLU A 126 -12.37 13.44 4.65
N LEU A 127 -11.14 12.93 4.71
CA LEU A 127 -10.22 12.95 3.57
C LEU A 127 -10.79 12.22 2.35
N CYS A 128 -11.40 11.05 2.53
CA CYS A 128 -12.00 10.30 1.41
C CYS A 128 -13.26 11.00 0.84
N GLU A 129 -14.01 11.74 1.67
CA GLU A 129 -15.19 12.51 1.25
C GLU A 129 -14.79 13.77 0.47
N ARG A 130 -13.73 14.47 0.90
CA ARG A 130 -13.23 15.69 0.23
C ARG A 130 -12.38 15.40 -1.00
N HIS A 131 -11.62 14.30 -0.98
CA HIS A 131 -10.68 13.92 -2.03
C HIS A 131 -10.91 12.48 -2.51
N PRO A 132 -12.10 12.17 -3.06
CA PRO A 132 -12.44 10.83 -3.50
C PRO A 132 -11.51 10.34 -4.62
N GLU A 133 -10.89 11.24 -5.38
CA GLU A 133 -9.96 10.95 -6.47
C GLU A 133 -8.61 10.39 -6.00
N LEU A 134 -8.28 10.46 -4.71
CA LEU A 134 -7.01 9.96 -4.20
C LEU A 134 -7.12 8.49 -3.75
N PRO A 135 -6.64 7.53 -4.55
CA PRO A 135 -6.82 6.11 -4.24
C PRO A 135 -6.04 5.66 -2.99
N SER A 136 -4.96 6.35 -2.63
CA SER A 136 -4.17 6.08 -1.43
C SER A 136 -4.96 6.25 -0.13
N LEU A 137 -5.92 7.19 -0.10
CA LEU A 137 -6.81 7.42 1.03
C LEU A 137 -7.76 6.24 1.24
N TRP A 138 -8.40 5.78 0.17
CA TRP A 138 -9.28 4.61 0.18
C TRP A 138 -8.53 3.32 0.54
N LEU A 139 -7.29 3.14 0.08
CA LEU A 139 -6.44 2.02 0.48
C LEU A 139 -6.16 2.04 1.99
N LEU A 140 -5.82 3.21 2.52
CA LEU A 140 -5.58 3.42 3.95
C LEU A 140 -6.82 3.19 4.81
N ALA A 141 -7.97 3.70 4.38
CA ALA A 141 -9.25 3.47 5.03
C ALA A 141 -9.59 1.97 5.07
N GLY A 142 -9.40 1.25 3.96
CA GLY A 142 -9.61 -0.18 3.91
C GLY A 142 -8.65 -0.96 4.83
N ASP A 143 -7.38 -0.59 4.85
CA ASP A 143 -6.40 -1.17 5.76
C ASP A 143 -6.76 -0.92 7.23
N LEU A 144 -7.28 0.26 7.57
CA LEU A 144 -7.74 0.59 8.91
C LEU A 144 -8.99 -0.23 9.28
N TRP A 145 -9.98 -0.32 8.39
CA TRP A 145 -11.18 -1.14 8.59
C TRP A 145 -10.85 -2.62 8.84
N GLN A 146 -9.84 -3.13 8.13
CA GLN A 146 -9.37 -4.49 8.34
C GLN A 146 -8.72 -4.69 9.71
N VAL A 147 -7.94 -3.70 10.20
CA VAL A 147 -7.32 -3.76 11.53
C VAL A 147 -8.38 -3.77 12.63
N VAL A 148 -9.46 -2.99 12.49
CA VAL A 148 -10.58 -2.97 13.45
C VAL A 148 -11.59 -4.12 13.25
N GLY A 149 -11.27 -5.10 12.40
CA GLY A 149 -12.08 -6.31 12.20
C GLY A 149 -13.33 -6.14 11.33
N ARG A 150 -13.56 -4.97 10.74
CA ARG A 150 -14.73 -4.70 9.87
C ARG A 150 -14.40 -5.01 8.41
N ARG A 151 -14.33 -6.30 8.10
CA ARG A 151 -13.90 -6.83 6.81
C ARG A 151 -14.74 -6.33 5.63
N ASP A 152 -16.06 -6.26 5.77
CA ASP A 152 -16.94 -5.83 4.68
C ASP A 152 -16.68 -4.37 4.27
N ARG A 153 -16.48 -3.51 5.27
CA ARG A 153 -16.09 -2.10 5.05
C ARG A 153 -14.70 -1.98 4.45
N ALA A 154 -13.77 -2.85 4.88
CA ALA A 154 -12.43 -2.90 4.29
C ALA A 154 -12.48 -3.21 2.79
N VAL A 155 -13.26 -4.23 2.42
CA VAL A 155 -13.46 -4.61 1.01
C VAL A 155 -14.11 -3.48 0.22
N GLN A 156 -15.10 -2.78 0.79
CA GLN A 156 -15.71 -1.63 0.11
C GLN A 156 -14.69 -0.51 -0.15
N SER A 157 -13.91 -0.12 0.86
CA SER A 157 -12.88 0.92 0.69
C SER A 157 -11.81 0.50 -0.32
N TRP A 158 -11.37 -0.76 -0.33
CA TRP A 158 -10.43 -1.25 -1.34
C TRP A 158 -11.02 -1.25 -2.76
N LYS A 159 -12.33 -1.47 -2.91
CA LYS A 159 -13.00 -1.32 -4.21
C LYS A 159 -13.02 0.14 -4.67
N GLU A 160 -13.28 1.10 -3.78
CA GLU A 160 -13.15 2.53 -4.13
C GLU A 160 -11.72 2.88 -4.53
N ALA A 161 -10.72 2.36 -3.80
CA ALA A 161 -9.31 2.56 -4.14
C ALA A 161 -8.98 2.09 -5.57
N ILE A 162 -9.57 0.96 -6.01
CA ILE A 162 -9.41 0.46 -7.38
C ILE A 162 -10.13 1.35 -8.41
N ARG A 163 -11.31 1.87 -8.09
CA ARG A 163 -12.08 2.72 -9.01
C ARG A 163 -11.37 4.03 -9.34
N HIS A 164 -10.69 4.62 -8.36
CA HIS A 164 -10.01 5.91 -8.52
C HIS A 164 -8.55 5.80 -8.96
N ASP A 165 -7.97 4.59 -9.01
CA ASP A 165 -6.57 4.40 -9.36
C ASP A 165 -6.36 4.11 -10.85
N TYR A 166 -6.42 5.17 -11.65
CA TYR A 166 -6.11 5.16 -13.08
C TYR A 166 -5.19 6.35 -13.43
N PRO A 167 -4.15 6.19 -14.28
CA PRO A 167 -3.77 5.00 -15.05
C PRO A 167 -2.73 4.08 -14.39
N THR A 168 -2.10 4.50 -13.28
CA THR A 168 -0.90 3.87 -12.70
C THR A 168 -1.17 2.48 -12.10
N LYS A 169 -2.39 2.23 -11.61
CA LYS A 169 -2.88 0.92 -11.11
C LYS A 169 -2.09 0.32 -9.93
N LEU A 170 -1.14 1.03 -9.32
CA LEU A 170 -0.33 0.56 -8.20
C LEU A 170 -1.18 0.22 -6.97
N ILE A 171 -2.07 1.16 -6.62
CA ILE A 171 -2.99 1.01 -5.50
C ILE A 171 -4.00 -0.09 -5.80
N SER A 172 -4.45 -0.23 -7.05
CA SER A 172 -5.37 -1.25 -7.51
C SER A 172 -4.80 -2.64 -7.32
N LYS A 173 -3.51 -2.85 -7.65
CA LYS A 173 -2.84 -4.13 -7.42
C LYS A 173 -2.73 -4.44 -5.93
N ALA A 174 -2.39 -3.45 -5.10
CA ALA A 174 -2.31 -3.62 -3.66
C ALA A 174 -3.69 -3.94 -3.07
N ALA A 175 -4.70 -3.12 -3.34
CA ALA A 175 -6.09 -3.28 -2.94
C ALA A 175 -6.68 -4.63 -3.42
N GLY A 176 -6.42 -5.02 -4.67
CA GLY A 176 -6.83 -6.32 -5.21
C GLY A 176 -6.27 -7.49 -4.40
N LYS A 177 -4.98 -7.45 -4.04
CA LYS A 177 -4.38 -8.46 -3.15
C LYS A 177 -4.99 -8.46 -1.75
N ARG A 178 -5.41 -7.29 -1.24
CA ARG A 178 -6.12 -7.21 0.03
C ARG A 178 -7.51 -7.82 -0.06
N ILE A 179 -8.24 -7.59 -1.14
CA ILE A 179 -9.56 -8.20 -1.39
C ILE A 179 -9.44 -9.72 -1.54
N GLU A 180 -8.46 -10.23 -2.30
CA GLU A 180 -8.20 -11.67 -2.42
C GLU A 180 -7.93 -12.31 -1.04
N GLU A 181 -7.06 -11.70 -0.22
CA GLU A 181 -6.81 -12.14 1.15
C GLU A 181 -8.08 -12.03 2.02
N ALA A 182 -8.89 -11.00 1.76
CA ALA A 182 -10.17 -10.78 2.42
C ALA A 182 -11.11 -11.97 2.17
N THR A 183 -11.35 -12.30 0.92
CA THR A 183 -12.31 -13.32 0.52
C THR A 183 -11.79 -14.74 0.79
N ALA A 184 -10.49 -15.00 0.63
CA ALA A 184 -9.91 -16.32 0.86
C ALA A 184 -10.03 -16.81 2.31
N VAL A 185 -9.97 -15.92 3.30
CA VAL A 185 -10.20 -16.29 4.71
C VAL A 185 -11.68 -16.56 4.98
N ALA A 186 -12.59 -15.83 4.32
CA ALA A 186 -14.04 -16.09 4.43
C ALA A 186 -14.42 -17.45 3.84
N ALA A 187 -13.72 -17.89 2.78
CA ALA A 187 -13.93 -19.18 2.12
C ALA A 187 -13.40 -20.39 2.90
N LYS A 188 -12.61 -20.20 3.98
CA LYS A 188 -12.25 -21.31 4.88
C LYS A 188 -13.38 -21.49 5.89
N PRO A 189 -14.25 -22.51 5.75
CA PRO A 189 -15.28 -22.75 6.76
C PRO A 189 -14.58 -22.99 8.11
N ARG A 190 -15.11 -22.40 9.18
CA ARG A 190 -14.75 -22.70 10.57
C ARG A 190 -15.03 -24.19 10.86
N ARG A 191 -14.19 -25.09 10.36
CA ARG A 191 -14.21 -26.54 10.64
C ARG A 191 -14.03 -26.85 12.13
N ALA A 192 -13.76 -25.84 12.96
CA ALA A 192 -13.61 -25.96 14.41
C ALA A 192 -14.93 -25.87 15.20
N GLU A 193 -15.99 -25.25 14.67
CA GLU A 193 -17.27 -25.12 15.42
C GLU A 193 -18.20 -26.33 15.23
N ALA A 194 -18.14 -27.01 14.08
CA ALA A 194 -18.94 -28.21 13.82
C ALA A 194 -18.50 -29.45 14.63
N LYS A 195 -17.24 -29.54 15.08
CA LYS A 195 -16.77 -30.67 15.90
C LYS A 195 -17.16 -30.58 17.38
N ARG A 196 -17.52 -29.40 17.89
CA ARG A 196 -17.98 -29.24 19.29
C ARG A 196 -19.48 -29.46 19.47
N ALA A 197 -20.28 -29.35 18.40
CA ALA A 197 -21.71 -29.63 18.44
C ALA A 197 -22.05 -31.14 18.36
N GLY A 198 -21.14 -31.97 17.82
CA GLY A 198 -21.33 -33.42 17.71
C GLY A 198 -20.87 -34.26 18.92
N ALA A 199 -20.14 -33.66 19.87
CA ALA A 199 -19.55 -34.39 21.01
C ALA A 199 -20.38 -34.29 22.32
N LYS A 200 -21.55 -33.63 22.29
CA LYS A 200 -22.46 -33.49 23.45
C LYS A 200 -23.71 -34.38 23.39
N ARG A 201 -23.75 -35.34 22.46
CA ARG A 201 -24.81 -36.36 22.37
C ARG A 201 -24.16 -37.74 22.28
N ARG A 202 -23.67 -38.25 23.41
CA ARG A 202 -23.46 -39.67 23.66
C ARG A 202 -23.29 -39.89 25.15
#